data_AF-A0A967CRM9-F1
#
_entry.id   AF-A0A967CRM9-F1
#
_cell.length_a   1.000
_cell.length_b   1.000
_cell.length_c   1.000
_cell.angle_alpha   90.00
_cell.angle_beta   90.00
_cell.angle_gamma   90.00
#
_symmetry.space_group_name_H-M   'P 1'
#
loop_
_entity.id
_entity.type
_entity.pdbx_description
1 polymer ?
#
loop_
_entity_poly.entity_id
_entity_poly.type
_entity_poly.pdbx_seq_one_letter_code
_entity_poly.pdbx_strand_id
1 'polypeptide(L)'
;MVALGHRFTFFSAGLPEPELLEALQQHAALLTYWECVLPLHAMGELARCAGPLVSGSGIRLLVANLRSGTAGNTRKEPGKHYAASGFAVDEIDIARSLLQGPLSGVAAGLCFGIPRTDPLEPALKALTCLADATGALVVATRSLMGDGPNDAEQDAQRDRLLVEEALELAQRYPRVDLQLDTFMDIDRGYYVRQGLVDRRCNWHPAGKALALARAAQLSASRITS
;
A
#
# COMPACT_ATOMS: atom_id res chain seq x y z
N MET A 1 -21.89 4.25 -8.92
CA MET A 1 -20.46 4.19 -8.56
C MET A 1 -19.58 3.99 -9.79
N VAL A 2 -19.70 2.88 -10.55
CA VAL A 2 -19.01 2.73 -11.86
C VAL A 2 -19.41 3.85 -12.84
N ALA A 3 -20.70 4.16 -12.93
CA ALA A 3 -21.22 5.23 -13.78
C ALA A 3 -20.74 6.65 -13.40
N LEU A 4 -20.15 6.80 -12.21
CA LEU A 4 -19.51 8.04 -11.73
C LEU A 4 -17.98 7.99 -11.86
N GLY A 5 -17.43 6.91 -12.45
CA GLY A 5 -15.99 6.70 -12.64
C GLY A 5 -15.23 6.17 -11.41
N HIS A 6 -15.91 5.87 -10.30
CA HIS A 6 -15.23 5.37 -9.10
C HIS A 6 -14.93 3.88 -9.20
N ARG A 7 -13.67 3.52 -8.95
CA ARG A 7 -13.17 2.14 -8.82
C ARG A 7 -12.46 1.98 -7.48
N PHE A 8 -12.40 0.75 -6.98
CA PHE A 8 -11.91 0.44 -5.64
C PHE A 8 -10.67 -0.46 -5.68
N THR A 9 -9.73 -0.21 -4.78
CA THR A 9 -8.80 -1.26 -4.35
C THR A 9 -9.46 -2.03 -3.24
N PHE A 10 -9.70 -3.32 -3.46
CA PHE A 10 -10.22 -4.23 -2.44
C PHE A 10 -9.05 -5.00 -1.82
N PHE A 11 -9.06 -5.20 -0.50
CA PHE A 11 -8.04 -6.00 0.19
C PHE A 11 -8.64 -7.26 0.82
N SER A 12 -7.92 -8.37 0.79
CA SER A 12 -8.22 -9.59 1.54
C SER A 12 -6.99 -10.11 2.28
N ALA A 13 -7.21 -10.85 3.37
CA ALA A 13 -6.16 -11.47 4.15
C ALA A 13 -6.25 -13.01 4.05
N GLY A 14 -5.11 -13.66 3.87
CA GLY A 14 -5.02 -15.11 3.69
C GLY A 14 -5.41 -15.57 2.28
N LEU A 15 -5.55 -16.88 2.13
CA LEU A 15 -5.98 -17.48 0.86
C LEU A 15 -7.45 -17.15 0.61
N PRO A 16 -7.83 -16.78 -0.63
CA PRO A 16 -9.21 -16.49 -0.96
C PRO A 16 -10.06 -17.76 -0.91
N GLU A 17 -11.19 -17.67 -0.22
CA GLU A 17 -12.24 -18.69 -0.26
C GLU A 17 -12.99 -18.62 -1.61
N PRO A 18 -13.62 -19.73 -2.07
CA PRO A 18 -14.36 -19.75 -3.34
C PRO A 18 -15.39 -18.63 -3.48
N GLU A 19 -16.10 -18.32 -2.41
CA GLU A 19 -17.14 -17.28 -2.35
C GLU A 19 -16.55 -15.89 -2.64
N LEU A 20 -15.33 -15.63 -2.16
CA LEU A 20 -14.63 -14.38 -2.47
C LEU A 20 -14.24 -14.32 -3.95
N LEU A 21 -13.76 -15.41 -4.53
CA LEU A 21 -13.40 -15.47 -5.95
C LEU A 21 -14.62 -15.22 -6.85
N GLU A 22 -15.76 -15.81 -6.50
CA GLU A 22 -17.03 -15.57 -7.19
C GLU A 22 -17.47 -14.10 -7.11
N ALA A 23 -17.41 -13.50 -5.91
CA ALA A 23 -17.76 -12.09 -5.72
C ALA A 23 -16.82 -11.16 -6.51
N LEU A 24 -15.52 -11.45 -6.52
CA LEU A 24 -14.53 -10.70 -7.30
C LEU A 24 -14.84 -10.80 -8.80
N GLN A 25 -15.19 -11.97 -9.30
CA GLN A 25 -15.57 -12.17 -10.70
C GLN A 25 -16.83 -11.38 -11.06
N GLN A 26 -17.87 -11.48 -10.24
CA GLN A 26 -19.14 -10.79 -10.44
C GLN A 26 -18.99 -9.26 -10.47
N HIS A 27 -18.01 -8.75 -9.72
CA HIS A 27 -17.79 -7.31 -9.53
C HIS A 27 -16.48 -6.79 -10.14
N ALA A 28 -15.88 -7.53 -11.08
CA ALA A 28 -14.59 -7.19 -11.71
C ALA A 28 -14.53 -5.74 -12.24
N ALA A 29 -15.63 -5.23 -12.81
CA ALA A 29 -15.72 -3.87 -13.36
C ALA A 29 -15.61 -2.75 -12.30
N LEU A 30 -15.85 -3.04 -11.03
CA LEU A 30 -15.72 -2.09 -9.91
C LEU A 30 -14.30 -1.97 -9.37
N LEU A 31 -13.44 -2.95 -9.68
CA LEU A 31 -12.12 -3.08 -9.07
C LEU A 31 -11.06 -2.33 -9.87
N THR A 32 -10.26 -1.50 -9.22
CA THR A 32 -8.97 -1.02 -9.77
C THR A 32 -7.90 -2.08 -9.61
N TYR A 33 -7.83 -2.63 -8.38
CA TYR A 33 -6.90 -3.64 -7.92
C TYR A 33 -7.59 -4.53 -6.88
N TRP A 34 -7.12 -5.77 -6.78
CA TRP A 34 -7.33 -6.61 -5.61
C TRP A 34 -5.98 -6.80 -4.92
N GLU A 35 -5.83 -6.35 -3.68
CA GLU A 35 -4.66 -6.65 -2.83
C GLU A 35 -4.93 -7.91 -2.00
N CYS A 36 -4.05 -8.89 -2.10
CA CYS A 36 -4.08 -10.08 -1.25
C CYS A 36 -2.88 -10.08 -0.29
N VAL A 37 -3.16 -10.05 1.01
CA VAL A 37 -2.18 -10.00 2.09
C VAL A 37 -2.05 -11.38 2.73
N LEU A 38 -0.90 -12.02 2.59
CA LEU A 38 -0.72 -13.40 3.07
C LEU A 38 0.76 -13.71 3.38
N PRO A 39 1.05 -14.75 4.18
CA PRO A 39 2.43 -15.16 4.46
C PRO A 39 3.16 -15.63 3.18
N LEU A 40 4.49 -15.44 3.14
CA LEU A 40 5.35 -15.84 2.02
C LEU A 40 5.14 -17.29 1.56
N HIS A 41 4.96 -18.24 2.49
CA HIS A 41 4.81 -19.66 2.15
C HIS A 41 3.50 -19.97 1.40
N ALA A 42 2.49 -19.09 1.48
CA ALA A 42 1.19 -19.28 0.85
C ALA A 42 1.10 -18.67 -0.57
N MET A 43 2.14 -17.96 -1.03
CA MET A 43 2.13 -17.24 -2.31
C MET A 43 1.95 -18.17 -3.53
N GLY A 44 2.57 -19.36 -3.50
CA GLY A 44 2.40 -20.35 -4.55
C GLY A 44 0.98 -20.93 -4.60
N GLU A 45 0.32 -21.04 -3.46
CA GLU A 45 -1.06 -21.49 -3.41
C GLU A 45 -2.04 -20.42 -3.88
N LEU A 46 -1.80 -19.15 -3.52
CA LEU A 46 -2.54 -18.02 -4.07
C LEU A 46 -2.48 -18.02 -5.60
N ALA A 47 -1.29 -18.24 -6.18
CA ALA A 47 -1.15 -18.29 -7.63
C ALA A 47 -2.02 -19.38 -8.27
N ARG A 48 -2.09 -20.57 -7.64
CA ARG A 48 -2.91 -21.69 -8.13
C ARG A 48 -4.40 -21.40 -8.05
N CYS A 49 -4.89 -20.81 -6.96
CA CYS A 49 -6.33 -20.58 -6.79
C CYS A 49 -6.83 -19.30 -7.50
N ALA A 50 -6.06 -18.21 -7.45
CA ALA A 50 -6.45 -16.93 -8.03
C ALA A 50 -6.05 -16.78 -9.51
N GLY A 51 -5.02 -17.50 -9.97
CA GLY A 51 -4.49 -17.44 -11.34
C GLY A 51 -5.55 -17.58 -12.44
N PRO A 52 -6.43 -18.59 -12.39
CA PRO A 52 -7.50 -18.75 -13.37
C PRO A 52 -8.47 -17.56 -13.43
N LEU A 53 -8.82 -16.99 -12.28
CA LEU A 53 -9.71 -15.83 -12.19
C LEU A 53 -9.05 -14.59 -12.82
N VAL A 54 -7.82 -14.26 -12.40
CA VAL A 54 -7.16 -13.02 -12.85
C VAL A 54 -6.86 -13.02 -14.35
N SER A 55 -6.52 -14.19 -14.91
CA SER A 55 -6.19 -14.33 -16.33
C SER A 55 -7.38 -14.05 -17.26
N GLY A 56 -8.63 -14.19 -16.78
CA GLY A 56 -9.84 -14.06 -17.60
C GLY A 56 -10.76 -12.89 -17.26
N SER A 57 -10.53 -12.17 -16.14
CA SER A 57 -11.50 -11.18 -15.60
C SER A 57 -11.04 -9.73 -15.71
N GLY A 58 -9.78 -9.47 -16.11
CA GLY A 58 -9.20 -8.13 -16.10
C GLY A 58 -8.89 -7.60 -14.69
N ILE A 59 -9.05 -8.43 -13.65
CA ILE A 59 -8.67 -8.10 -12.28
C ILE A 59 -7.14 -8.04 -12.20
N ARG A 60 -6.63 -6.95 -11.63
CA ARG A 60 -5.19 -6.77 -11.38
C ARG A 60 -4.89 -7.11 -9.93
N LEU A 61 -4.26 -8.26 -9.71
CA LEU A 61 -3.86 -8.73 -8.38
C LEU A 61 -2.56 -8.05 -7.94
N LEU A 62 -2.62 -7.36 -6.80
CA LEU A 62 -1.46 -6.93 -6.04
C LEU A 62 -1.23 -7.90 -4.89
N VAL A 63 0.03 -8.22 -4.61
CA VAL A 63 0.38 -9.16 -3.55
C VAL A 63 1.20 -8.47 -2.48
N ALA A 64 0.84 -8.69 -1.22
CA ALA A 64 1.49 -8.11 -0.07
C ALA A 64 1.90 -9.21 0.92
N ASN A 65 3.13 -9.12 1.46
CA ASN A 65 3.57 -10.02 2.51
C ASN A 65 2.90 -9.67 3.84
N LEU A 66 2.32 -10.66 4.52
CA LEU A 66 1.88 -10.51 5.90
C LEU A 66 3.09 -10.54 6.84
N ARG A 67 3.37 -9.39 7.47
CA ARG A 67 4.38 -9.28 8.52
C ARG A 67 3.71 -9.31 9.88
N SER A 68 3.95 -10.33 10.69
CA SER A 68 3.32 -10.46 12.02
C SER A 68 4.23 -11.05 13.08
N GLY A 69 3.99 -10.69 14.35
CA GLY A 69 4.81 -11.16 15.47
C GLY A 69 4.80 -12.69 15.56
N THR A 70 3.65 -13.30 15.28
CA THR A 70 3.47 -14.75 15.18
C THR A 70 4.30 -15.38 14.05
N ALA A 71 4.46 -14.67 12.93
CA ALA A 71 5.28 -15.12 11.81
C ALA A 71 6.78 -14.81 12.01
N GLY A 72 7.17 -14.08 13.07
CA GLY A 72 8.56 -13.77 13.39
C GLY A 72 9.27 -12.84 12.41
N ASN A 73 8.53 -12.17 11.50
CA ASN A 73 9.07 -11.39 10.39
C ASN A 73 8.76 -9.88 10.49
N THR A 74 8.43 -9.40 11.69
CA THR A 74 8.08 -7.98 11.94
C THR A 74 9.29 -7.06 12.06
N ARG A 75 10.49 -7.64 12.29
CA ARG A 75 11.74 -6.92 12.60
C ARG A 75 11.64 -6.01 13.82
N LYS A 76 10.64 -6.25 14.65
CA LYS A 76 10.38 -5.58 15.93
C LYS A 76 10.42 -6.63 17.03
N GLU A 77 10.73 -6.21 18.25
CA GLU A 77 10.57 -7.04 19.44
C GLU A 77 9.21 -7.75 19.38
N PRO A 78 9.11 -9.06 19.71
CA PRO A 78 7.89 -9.85 19.54
C PRO A 78 6.73 -9.35 20.41
N GLY A 79 6.05 -8.30 19.97
CA GLY A 79 4.74 -7.91 20.47
C GLY A 79 3.70 -8.87 19.90
N LYS A 80 2.94 -9.55 20.77
CA LYS A 80 1.94 -10.58 20.42
C LYS A 80 0.81 -10.11 19.47
N HIS A 81 0.77 -8.83 19.09
CA HIS A 81 -0.33 -8.22 18.33
C HIS A 81 0.12 -7.33 17.15
N TYR A 82 1.39 -7.35 16.74
CA TYR A 82 1.80 -6.61 15.55
C TYR A 82 1.45 -7.38 14.27
N ALA A 83 0.71 -6.74 13.37
CA ALA A 83 0.51 -7.17 12.00
C ALA A 83 0.65 -5.97 11.05
N ALA A 84 1.33 -6.15 9.93
CA ALA A 84 1.50 -5.16 8.88
C ALA A 84 1.39 -5.82 7.50
N SER A 85 0.86 -5.06 6.53
CA SER A 85 0.85 -5.45 5.12
C SER A 85 2.12 -4.97 4.42
N GLY A 86 2.47 -5.65 3.33
CA GLY A 86 3.53 -5.30 2.42
C GLY A 86 4.90 -5.84 2.80
N PHE A 87 5.70 -6.10 1.76
CA PHE A 87 7.11 -6.44 1.89
C PHE A 87 7.90 -5.27 2.51
N ALA A 88 8.93 -5.57 3.29
CA ALA A 88 9.94 -4.57 3.64
C ALA A 88 10.83 -4.27 2.42
N VAL A 89 11.45 -3.10 2.38
CA VAL A 89 12.25 -2.64 1.22
C VAL A 89 13.45 -3.55 0.95
N ASP A 90 14.09 -4.07 1.98
CA ASP A 90 15.21 -5.00 1.85
C ASP A 90 14.76 -6.46 1.60
N GLU A 91 13.44 -6.73 1.52
CA GLU A 91 12.90 -7.98 0.99
C GLU A 91 12.70 -7.91 -0.54
N ILE A 92 13.18 -6.86 -1.22
CA ILE A 92 13.06 -6.66 -2.67
C ILE A 92 13.49 -7.90 -3.47
N ASP A 93 14.58 -8.57 -3.10
CA ASP A 93 15.05 -9.75 -3.85
C ASP A 93 14.10 -10.94 -3.69
N ILE A 94 13.52 -11.13 -2.50
CA ILE A 94 12.48 -12.15 -2.25
C ILE A 94 11.24 -11.83 -3.09
N ALA A 95 10.78 -10.59 -3.04
CA ALA A 95 9.66 -10.08 -3.83
C ALA A 95 9.89 -10.31 -5.35
N ARG A 96 11.09 -10.02 -5.84
CA ARG A 96 11.48 -10.23 -7.24
C ARG A 96 11.43 -11.71 -7.61
N SER A 97 11.97 -12.59 -6.77
CA SER A 97 11.93 -14.04 -7.01
C SER A 97 10.50 -14.59 -7.05
N LEU A 98 9.57 -14.05 -6.26
CA LEU A 98 8.16 -14.44 -6.32
C LEU A 98 7.51 -14.06 -7.65
N LEU A 99 7.75 -12.84 -8.15
CA LEU A 99 7.27 -12.38 -9.46
C LEU A 99 7.84 -13.20 -10.62
N GLN A 100 9.09 -13.64 -10.51
CA GLN A 100 9.75 -14.46 -11.54
C GLN A 100 9.39 -15.94 -11.43
N GLY A 101 8.86 -16.37 -10.29
CA GLY A 101 8.48 -17.76 -10.02
C GLY A 101 6.97 -17.92 -9.86
N PRO A 102 6.49 -18.22 -8.64
CA PRO A 102 5.09 -18.63 -8.42
C PRO A 102 4.05 -17.60 -8.85
N LEU A 103 4.35 -16.31 -8.80
CA LEU A 103 3.41 -15.24 -9.17
C LEU A 103 3.53 -14.80 -10.64
N SER A 104 4.43 -15.42 -11.41
CA SER A 104 4.67 -15.06 -12.80
C SER A 104 3.40 -15.20 -13.65
N GLY A 105 3.04 -14.12 -14.35
CA GLY A 105 1.81 -14.04 -15.16
C GLY A 105 0.51 -13.96 -14.35
N VAL A 106 0.57 -13.98 -13.02
CA VAL A 106 -0.61 -13.95 -12.13
C VAL A 106 -0.70 -12.61 -11.40
N ALA A 107 0.38 -12.17 -10.75
CA ALA A 107 0.39 -10.89 -10.05
C ALA A 107 0.66 -9.74 -11.02
N ALA A 108 -0.16 -8.69 -10.94
CA ALA A 108 0.07 -7.43 -11.62
C ALA A 108 1.12 -6.57 -10.89
N GLY A 109 1.35 -6.82 -9.59
CA GLY A 109 2.28 -6.04 -8.80
C GLY A 109 2.45 -6.50 -7.36
N LEU A 110 3.27 -5.75 -6.62
CA LEU A 110 3.61 -6.00 -5.23
C LEU A 110 3.39 -4.75 -4.37
N CYS A 111 3.00 -4.96 -3.12
CA CYS A 111 2.85 -3.91 -2.12
C CYS A 111 4.02 -3.93 -1.12
N PHE A 112 4.57 -2.77 -0.82
CA PHE A 112 5.65 -2.57 0.15
C PHE A 112 5.21 -1.64 1.27
N GLY A 113 5.65 -1.92 2.50
CA GLY A 113 5.43 -1.04 3.64
C GLY A 113 6.73 -0.32 4.00
N ILE A 114 6.69 1.01 4.00
CA ILE A 114 7.81 1.87 4.42
C ILE A 114 7.48 2.42 5.82
N PRO A 115 8.19 1.96 6.88
CA PRO A 115 8.09 2.49 8.24
C PRO A 115 8.24 4.01 8.28
N ARG A 116 7.67 4.68 9.27
CA ARG A 116 7.73 6.16 9.38
C ARG A 116 9.16 6.66 9.56
N THR A 117 10.01 5.89 10.23
CA THR A 117 11.38 6.28 10.57
C THR A 117 12.39 6.01 9.47
N ASP A 118 12.05 5.17 8.49
CA ASP A 118 12.94 4.83 7.39
C ASP A 118 13.10 6.01 6.41
N PRO A 119 14.27 6.18 5.77
CA PRO A 119 14.47 7.22 4.76
C PRO A 119 13.67 6.90 3.50
N LEU A 120 12.80 7.83 3.09
CA LEU A 120 11.83 7.59 2.01
C LEU A 120 12.49 7.56 0.62
N GLU A 121 13.41 8.47 0.32
CA GLU A 121 14.03 8.57 -1.01
C GLU A 121 14.86 7.31 -1.40
N PRO A 122 15.75 6.78 -0.54
CA PRO A 122 16.45 5.52 -0.84
C PRO A 122 15.49 4.35 -1.08
N ALA A 123 14.39 4.27 -0.32
CA ALA A 123 13.37 3.24 -0.50
C ALA A 123 12.68 3.36 -1.86
N LEU A 124 12.20 4.55 -2.21
CA LEU A 124 11.54 4.78 -3.50
C LEU A 124 12.46 4.56 -4.69
N LYS A 125 13.75 4.91 -4.57
CA LYS A 125 14.76 4.60 -5.58
C LYS A 125 14.91 3.10 -5.78
N ALA A 126 15.03 2.32 -4.70
CA ALA A 126 15.16 0.86 -4.79
C ALA A 126 13.91 0.22 -5.40
N LEU A 127 12.72 0.68 -5.01
CA LEU A 127 11.44 0.22 -5.53
C LEU A 127 11.22 0.60 -7.01
N THR A 128 11.72 1.76 -7.43
CA THR A 128 11.74 2.17 -8.84
C THR A 128 12.59 1.21 -9.67
N CYS A 129 13.80 0.86 -9.20
CA CYS A 129 14.63 -0.13 -9.88
C CYS A 129 13.94 -1.49 -10.00
N LEU A 130 13.19 -1.92 -8.98
CA LEU A 130 12.38 -3.14 -9.04
C LEU A 130 11.29 -3.04 -10.10
N ALA A 131 10.53 -1.94 -10.11
CA ALA A 131 9.46 -1.70 -11.08
C ALA A 131 9.99 -1.67 -12.53
N ASP A 132 11.14 -1.03 -12.75
CA ASP A 132 11.78 -0.97 -14.07
C ASP A 132 12.30 -2.33 -14.53
N ALA A 133 12.92 -3.10 -13.62
CA ALA A 133 13.49 -4.41 -13.93
C ALA A 133 12.44 -5.50 -14.19
N THR A 134 11.26 -5.39 -13.58
CA THR A 134 10.22 -6.43 -13.65
C THR A 134 9.03 -6.05 -14.51
N GLY A 135 8.82 -4.74 -14.77
CA GLY A 135 7.61 -4.22 -15.38
C GLY A 135 6.37 -4.33 -14.50
N ALA A 136 6.48 -4.85 -13.28
CA ALA A 136 5.38 -5.00 -12.35
C ALA A 136 4.97 -3.65 -11.74
N LEU A 137 3.71 -3.55 -11.34
CA LEU A 137 3.26 -2.44 -10.50
C LEU A 137 3.91 -2.55 -9.12
N VAL A 138 4.41 -1.44 -8.60
CA VAL A 138 4.96 -1.36 -7.25
C VAL A 138 4.17 -0.30 -6.49
N VAL A 139 3.47 -0.74 -5.45
CA VAL A 139 2.74 0.12 -4.53
C VAL A 139 3.52 0.20 -3.24
N ALA A 140 3.77 1.40 -2.73
CA ALA A 140 4.45 1.62 -1.46
C ALA A 140 3.54 2.38 -0.52
N THR A 141 3.35 1.87 0.69
CA THR A 141 2.59 2.55 1.74
C THR A 141 3.56 3.14 2.75
N ARG A 142 3.59 4.46 2.85
CA ARG A 142 4.32 5.20 3.89
C ARG A 142 3.40 5.38 5.11
N SER A 143 3.85 4.86 6.24
CA SER A 143 3.15 5.08 7.50
C SER A 143 3.40 6.49 8.03
N LEU A 144 2.33 7.20 8.35
CA LEU A 144 2.30 8.38 9.22
C LEU A 144 2.27 7.95 10.70
N MET A 145 2.04 6.67 11.00
CA MET A 145 1.95 6.12 12.35
C MET A 145 3.33 5.98 12.99
N GLY A 146 3.37 5.92 14.32
CA GLY A 146 4.52 5.35 15.01
C GLY A 146 4.72 3.88 14.61
N ASP A 147 5.96 3.43 14.64
CA ASP A 147 6.31 2.09 14.18
C ASP A 147 5.88 1.02 15.21
N GLY A 148 5.81 1.35 16.50
CA GLY A 148 5.35 0.46 17.56
C GLY A 148 3.84 0.48 17.84
N PRO A 149 3.27 -0.63 18.36
CA PRO A 149 1.86 -0.71 18.81
C PRO A 149 1.45 0.26 19.90
N ASN A 150 2.43 0.75 20.66
CA ASN A 150 2.19 1.65 21.79
C ASN A 150 2.69 3.06 21.50
N ASP A 151 3.16 3.33 20.29
CA ASP A 151 3.67 4.64 19.92
C ASP A 151 2.48 5.57 19.68
N ALA A 152 2.46 6.69 20.39
CA ALA A 152 1.51 7.77 20.18
C ALA A 152 2.24 8.93 19.51
N GLU A 153 2.31 8.90 18.18
CA GLU A 153 2.84 10.02 17.39
C GLU A 153 1.76 11.10 17.31
N GLN A 154 2.05 12.29 17.88
CA GLN A 154 1.13 13.43 17.90
C GLN A 154 1.78 14.73 17.43
N ASP A 155 2.94 14.63 16.77
CA ASP A 155 3.67 15.79 16.25
C ASP A 155 3.16 16.16 14.86
N ALA A 156 2.16 17.03 14.84
CA ALA A 156 1.53 17.50 13.62
C ALA A 156 2.49 18.25 12.67
N GLN A 157 3.60 18.82 13.16
CA GLN A 157 4.61 19.44 12.29
C GLN A 157 5.47 18.39 11.62
N ARG A 158 5.89 17.36 12.36
CA ARG A 158 6.61 16.22 11.79
C ARG A 158 5.77 15.49 10.74
N ASP A 159 4.48 15.27 11.00
CA ASP A 159 3.55 14.66 10.04
C ASP A 159 3.43 15.48 8.76
N ARG A 160 3.36 16.81 8.91
CA ARG A 160 3.36 17.72 7.78
C ARG A 160 4.62 17.57 6.93
N LEU A 161 5.80 17.58 7.55
CA LEU A 161 7.07 17.46 6.84
C LEU A 161 7.19 16.12 6.11
N LEU A 162 6.72 15.03 6.71
CA LEU A 162 6.66 13.71 6.08
C LEU A 162 5.76 13.68 4.84
N VAL A 163 4.60 14.35 4.90
CA VAL A 163 3.69 14.46 3.76
C VAL A 163 4.27 15.35 2.66
N GLU A 164 4.92 16.45 3.02
CA GLU A 164 5.61 17.33 2.05
C GLU A 164 6.75 16.59 1.34
N GLU A 165 7.59 15.85 2.07
CA GLU A 165 8.63 14.98 1.50
C GLU A 165 8.01 13.91 0.56
N ALA A 166 6.96 13.23 1.01
CA ALA A 166 6.27 12.22 0.20
C ALA A 166 5.72 12.80 -1.11
N LEU A 167 5.20 14.03 -1.10
CA LEU A 167 4.67 14.71 -2.29
C LEU A 167 5.76 15.06 -3.30
N GLU A 168 6.91 15.51 -2.82
CA GLU A 168 8.06 15.80 -3.67
C GLU A 168 8.59 14.51 -4.31
N LEU A 169 8.79 13.48 -3.49
CA LEU A 169 9.38 12.22 -3.94
C LEU A 169 8.43 11.42 -4.83
N ALA A 170 7.11 11.46 -4.61
CA ALA A 170 6.14 10.82 -5.50
C ALA A 170 6.21 11.39 -6.94
N GLN A 171 6.54 12.66 -7.11
CA GLN A 171 6.75 13.26 -8.43
C GLN A 171 8.09 12.83 -9.05
N ARG A 172 9.14 12.69 -8.22
CA ARG A 172 10.47 12.26 -8.66
C ARG A 172 10.51 10.77 -9.02
N TYR A 173 9.69 9.94 -8.39
CA TYR A 173 9.66 8.49 -8.55
C TYR A 173 8.28 8.00 -9.02
N PRO A 174 7.81 8.39 -10.22
CA PRO A 174 6.46 8.10 -10.70
C PRO A 174 6.21 6.62 -11.04
N ARG A 175 7.24 5.77 -11.00
CA ARG A 175 7.14 4.32 -11.18
C ARG A 175 6.57 3.60 -9.96
N VAL A 176 6.53 4.27 -8.80
CA VAL A 176 6.01 3.74 -7.55
C VAL A 176 4.72 4.48 -7.18
N ASP A 177 3.64 3.73 -6.96
CA ASP A 177 2.39 4.29 -6.44
C ASP A 177 2.53 4.46 -4.92
N LEU A 178 2.82 5.69 -4.48
CA LEU A 178 3.02 6.01 -3.07
C LEU A 178 1.69 6.36 -2.38
N GLN A 179 1.35 5.60 -1.35
CA GLN A 179 0.17 5.77 -0.52
C GLN A 179 0.58 6.21 0.88
N LEU A 180 -0.27 7.01 1.53
CA LEU A 180 -0.10 7.42 2.92
C LEU A 180 -1.07 6.63 3.80
N ASP A 181 -0.58 6.04 4.88
CA ASP A 181 -1.39 5.41 5.92
C ASP A 181 -1.14 6.09 7.27
N THR A 182 -2.10 6.75 7.91
CA THR A 182 -3.55 6.63 7.71
C THR A 182 -4.21 7.91 7.17
N PHE A 183 -5.38 7.77 6.56
CA PHE A 183 -6.14 8.90 6.02
C PHE A 183 -6.83 9.73 7.11
N MET A 184 -7.47 9.09 8.09
CA MET A 184 -8.24 9.74 9.15
C MET A 184 -7.72 9.30 10.51
N ASP A 185 -7.84 10.15 11.52
CA ASP A 185 -7.57 9.79 12.90
C ASP A 185 -8.26 8.48 13.29
N ILE A 186 -7.50 7.59 13.92
CA ILE A 186 -8.02 6.37 14.51
C ILE A 186 -7.74 6.47 16.01
N ASP A 187 -8.81 6.67 16.77
CA ASP A 187 -8.80 6.90 18.21
C ASP A 187 -9.20 5.65 19.02
N ARG A 188 -9.38 4.50 18.35
CA ARG A 188 -9.76 3.21 18.96
C ARG A 188 -8.72 2.12 18.70
N GLY A 189 -8.20 1.53 19.78
CA GLY A 189 -7.34 0.34 19.76
C GLY A 189 -5.92 0.58 20.27
N TYR A 190 -5.04 -0.41 20.06
CA TYR A 190 -3.60 -0.18 20.00
C TYR A 190 -3.32 0.81 18.86
N TYR A 191 -2.22 1.56 18.91
CA TYR A 191 -1.87 2.60 17.93
C TYR A 191 -2.88 3.78 17.92
N VAL A 192 -2.70 4.83 18.74
CA VAL A 192 -3.45 6.10 18.51
C VAL A 192 -2.84 6.80 17.30
N ARG A 193 -3.69 7.22 16.37
CA ARG A 193 -3.28 7.59 15.01
C ARG A 193 -3.74 9.00 14.68
N GLN A 194 -2.81 9.87 14.30
CA GLN A 194 -3.15 11.11 13.58
C GLN A 194 -3.10 10.84 12.08
N GLY A 195 -4.21 11.10 11.40
CA GLY A 195 -4.32 11.00 9.95
C GLY A 195 -4.14 12.36 9.28
N LEU A 196 -4.61 12.46 8.04
CA LEU A 196 -4.70 13.73 7.31
C LEU A 196 -5.91 14.57 7.78
N VAL A 197 -6.94 13.93 8.32
CA VAL A 197 -8.14 14.56 8.87
C VAL A 197 -8.51 13.95 10.22
N ASP A 198 -9.17 14.73 11.06
CA ASP A 198 -9.78 14.20 12.29
C ASP A 198 -11.10 13.44 12.02
N ARG A 199 -11.67 12.82 13.07
CA ARG A 199 -12.97 12.10 13.01
C ARG A 199 -14.17 12.96 12.62
N ARG A 200 -14.03 14.29 12.60
CA ARG A 200 -15.03 15.25 12.13
C ARG A 200 -14.69 15.79 10.74
N CYS A 201 -13.71 15.17 10.06
CA CYS A 201 -13.20 15.57 8.76
C CYS A 201 -12.56 16.98 8.74
N ASN A 202 -12.08 17.48 9.87
CA ASN A 202 -11.26 18.69 9.89
C ASN A 202 -9.84 18.35 9.47
N TRP A 203 -9.24 19.20 8.64
CA TRP A 203 -7.88 18.98 8.17
C TRP A 203 -6.83 19.19 9.27
N HIS A 204 -5.97 18.19 9.45
CA HIS A 204 -4.67 18.34 10.13
C HIS A 204 -3.68 19.10 9.25
N PRO A 205 -2.59 19.68 9.79
CA PRO A 205 -1.56 20.37 9.00
C PRO A 205 -1.03 19.55 7.82
N ALA A 206 -0.80 18.25 8.02
CA ALA A 206 -0.37 17.32 6.97
C ALA A 206 -1.41 17.18 5.85
N GLY A 207 -2.69 17.03 6.19
CA GLY A 207 -3.77 16.98 5.22
C GLY A 207 -3.96 18.30 4.46
N LYS A 208 -3.78 19.45 5.12
CA LYS A 208 -3.78 20.76 4.45
C LYS A 208 -2.67 20.87 3.42
N ALA A 209 -1.45 20.43 3.76
CA ALA A 209 -0.32 20.45 2.84
C ALA A 209 -0.62 19.62 1.57
N LEU A 210 -1.17 18.41 1.73
CA LEU A 210 -1.60 17.57 0.62
C LEU A 210 -2.68 18.23 -0.24
N ALA A 211 -3.73 18.77 0.38
CA ALA A 211 -4.82 19.41 -0.33
C ALA A 211 -4.36 20.64 -1.14
N LEU A 212 -3.49 21.47 -0.57
CA LEU A 212 -2.93 22.64 -1.24
C LEU A 212 -2.03 22.25 -2.42
N ALA A 213 -1.15 21.26 -2.24
CA ALA A 213 -0.31 20.75 -3.31
C ALA A 213 -1.16 20.22 -4.49
N ARG A 214 -2.24 19.48 -4.19
CA ARG A 214 -3.14 18.97 -5.22
C ARG A 214 -3.89 20.08 -5.96
N ALA A 215 -4.36 21.10 -5.24
CA ALA A 215 -5.02 22.25 -5.84
C ALA A 215 -4.08 23.03 -6.79
N ALA A 216 -2.81 23.18 -6.39
CA ALA A 216 -1.80 23.81 -7.23
C ALA A 216 -1.53 23.01 -8.52
N GLN A 217 -1.40 21.68 -8.43
CA GLN A 217 -1.22 20.80 -9.60
C GLN A 217 -2.38 20.89 -10.59
N LEU A 218 -3.63 20.87 -10.10
CA LEU A 218 -4.83 20.99 -10.94
C LEU A 218 -4.90 22.35 -11.63
N SER A 219 -4.48 23.42 -10.94
CA SER A 219 -4.45 24.76 -11.51
C SER A 219 -3.39 24.90 -12.58
N ALA A 220 -2.18 24.35 -12.36
CA ALA A 220 -1.11 24.34 -13.35
C ALA A 220 -1.49 23.56 -14.63
N SER A 221 -2.16 22.41 -14.47
CA SER A 221 -2.58 21.55 -15.60
C SER A 221 -3.62 22.21 -16.51
N ARG A 222 -4.44 23.14 -15.97
CA ARG A 222 -5.45 23.90 -16.74
C ARG A 222 -4.88 25.06 -17.52
N ILE A 223 -3.68 25.54 -17.18
CA ILE A 223 -3.02 26.64 -17.87
C ILE A 223 -2.24 26.11 -19.10
N THR A 224 -1.86 24.83 -19.09
CA THR A 224 -1.07 24.19 -20.15
C THR A 224 -1.91 23.42 -21.19
N SER A 225 -3.24 23.48 -21.10
CA SER A 225 -4.22 22.86 -22.01
C SER A 225 -5.06 23.91 -22.71
#